data_AF-A0AA41V6P3-F1
#
_entry.id   AF-A0AA41V6P3-F1
#
_cell.length_a   1.000
_cell.length_b   1.000
_cell.length_c   1.000
_cell.angle_alpha   90.00
_cell.angle_beta   90.00
_cell.angle_gamma   90.00
#
_symmetry.space_group_name_H-M   'P 1'
#
loop_
_entity.id
_entity.type
_entity.pdbx_description
1 polymer ?
#
loop_
_entity_poly.entity_id
_entity_poly.type
_entity_poly.pdbx_seq_one_letter_code
_entity_poly.pdbx_strand_id
1 'polypeptide(L)'
;MAVRIMNLKLVHALIGIAVLVTLMTVVVDASVMEFWSGPGCMNGDYDRYSNCGCSAIHENGAYQFTYQGQEIWFYNEDACQGEVHTTLDVTTVNCGPFGWRSLFILC
;
A
#
# COMPACT_ATOMS: atom_id res chain seq x y z
N MET A 1 8.15 33.17 38.96
CA MET A 1 8.22 32.31 37.75
C MET A 1 9.64 31.80 37.62
N ALA A 2 9.88 30.52 37.97
CA ALA A 2 11.22 29.93 37.94
C ALA A 2 11.41 29.16 36.62
N VAL A 3 12.14 29.74 35.67
CA VAL A 3 12.61 29.01 34.49
C VAL A 3 13.83 28.22 34.94
N ARG A 4 13.66 26.90 35.15
CA ARG A 4 14.77 26.00 35.48
C ARG A 4 15.78 26.03 34.34
N ILE A 5 17.02 26.40 34.66
CA ILE A 5 18.17 26.32 33.75
C ILE A 5 18.37 24.83 33.40
N MET A 6 17.99 24.45 32.19
CA MET A 6 18.18 23.09 31.70
C MET A 6 19.67 22.87 31.44
N ASN A 7 20.22 21.78 31.98
CA ASN A 7 21.66 21.52 31.98
C ASN A 7 22.15 21.34 30.53
N LEU A 8 23.14 22.12 30.08
CA LEU A 8 23.56 22.16 28.67
C LEU A 8 23.98 20.78 28.13
N LYS A 9 24.55 19.92 28.97
CA LYS A 9 24.87 18.52 28.62
C LYS A 9 23.62 17.68 28.37
N LEU A 10 22.56 17.94 29.12
CA LEU A 10 21.26 17.30 28.94
C LEU A 10 20.62 17.74 27.62
N VAL A 11 20.76 19.03 27.26
CA VAL A 11 20.24 19.57 25.99
C VAL A 11 20.95 18.92 24.79
N HIS A 12 22.27 18.81 24.81
CA HIS A 12 23.03 18.14 23.73
C HIS A 12 22.69 16.66 23.63
N ALA A 13 22.53 15.97 24.78
CA ALA A 13 22.11 14.57 24.80
C ALA A 13 20.71 14.39 24.17
N LEU A 14 19.75 15.26 24.51
CA LEU A 14 18.40 15.21 23.95
C LEU A 14 18.38 15.49 22.45
N ILE A 15 19.18 16.44 21.96
CA ILE A 15 19.32 16.72 20.52
C ILE A 15 19.94 15.52 19.81
N GLY A 16 21.00 14.93 20.36
CA GLY A 16 21.65 13.74 19.79
C GLY A 16 20.70 12.55 19.68
N ILE A 17 19.86 12.32 20.69
CA ILE A 17 18.83 11.27 20.68
C ILE A 17 17.76 11.57 19.63
N ALA A 18 17.27 12.81 19.55
CA ALA A 18 16.25 13.19 18.57
C ALA A 18 16.73 12.99 17.11
N VAL A 19 17.98 13.37 16.82
CA VAL A 19 18.61 13.15 15.50
C VAL A 19 18.72 11.66 15.19
N LEU A 20 19.15 10.84 16.15
CA LEU A 20 19.26 9.39 15.97
C LEU A 20 17.91 8.73 15.68
N VAL A 21 16.84 9.15 16.36
CA VAL A 21 15.47 8.64 16.13
C VAL A 21 14.97 9.01 14.73
N THR A 22 15.23 10.21 14.25
CA THR A 22 14.82 10.63 12.88
C THR A 22 15.56 9.87 11.77
N LEU A 23 16.79 9.40 12.02
CA LEU A 23 17.54 8.61 11.05
C LEU A 23 17.04 7.16 10.94
N MET A 24 16.23 6.68 11.89
CA MET A 24 15.74 5.30 11.91
C MET A 24 14.32 5.14 11.34
N THR A 25 13.66 6.22 10.90
CA THR A 25 12.35 6.11 10.26
C THR A 25 12.52 5.61 8.83
N VAL A 26 12.50 4.29 8.64
CA VAL A 26 12.27 3.68 7.34
C VAL A 26 10.81 3.96 6.95
N VAL A 27 10.61 4.76 5.91
CA VAL A 27 9.32 4.81 5.21
C VAL A 27 9.15 3.46 4.52
N VAL A 28 8.24 2.64 5.04
CA VAL A 28 7.84 1.39 4.39
C VAL A 28 6.71 1.76 3.45
N ASP A 29 6.97 1.76 2.14
CA ASP A 29 5.90 1.93 1.15
C ASP A 29 4.96 0.72 1.20
N ALA A 30 3.66 0.95 1.06
CA ALA A 30 2.68 -0.12 0.92
C ALA A 30 2.60 -0.58 -0.54
N SER A 31 2.33 -1.88 -0.76
CA SER A 31 2.02 -2.38 -2.09
C SER A 31 0.80 -1.64 -2.64
N VAL A 32 0.82 -1.39 -3.94
CA VAL A 32 -0.21 -0.61 -4.63
C VAL A 32 -0.80 -1.44 -5.75
N MET A 33 -2.13 -1.50 -5.78
CA MET A 33 -2.89 -2.07 -6.88
C MET A 33 -3.64 -0.95 -7.61
N GLU A 34 -3.54 -0.92 -8.92
CA GLU A 34 -4.21 0.04 -9.78
C GLU A 34 -5.01 -0.72 -10.84
N PHE A 35 -6.24 -0.29 -11.08
CA PHE A 35 -7.12 -0.82 -12.11
C PHE A 35 -7.61 0.30 -13.01
N TRP A 36 -7.69 0.04 -14.31
CA TRP A 36 -8.16 0.99 -15.30
C TRP A 36 -9.44 0.51 -15.95
N SER A 37 -10.32 1.45 -16.29
CA SER A 37 -11.62 1.20 -16.93
C SER A 37 -11.49 0.74 -18.39
N GLY A 38 -10.51 1.29 -19.10
CA GLY A 38 -10.28 1.01 -20.50
C GLY A 38 -9.40 -0.23 -20.74
N PRO A 39 -9.56 -0.90 -21.90
CA PRO A 39 -8.59 -1.88 -22.35
C PRO A 39 -7.26 -1.19 -22.73
N GLY A 40 -6.16 -1.92 -22.61
CA GLY A 40 -4.82 -1.38 -22.76
C GLY A 40 -4.25 -0.89 -21.43
N CYS A 41 -2.93 -0.92 -21.30
CA CYS A 41 -2.28 -0.50 -20.06
C CYS A 41 -2.47 1.01 -19.83
N MET A 42 -2.91 1.37 -18.62
CA MET A 42 -3.04 2.75 -18.14
C MET A 42 -3.95 3.65 -18.99
N ASN A 43 -5.13 3.15 -19.36
CA ASN A 43 -6.06 3.86 -20.25
C ASN A 43 -7.43 4.08 -19.60
N GLY A 44 -7.89 5.34 -19.59
CA GLY A 44 -9.16 5.74 -18.99
C GLY A 44 -9.06 6.09 -17.51
N ASP A 45 -10.22 6.15 -16.86
CA ASP A 45 -10.33 6.32 -15.41
C ASP A 45 -9.69 5.14 -14.67
N TYR A 46 -9.25 5.39 -13.43
CA TYR A 46 -8.57 4.38 -12.65
C TYR A 46 -8.88 4.46 -11.16
N ASP A 47 -8.90 3.28 -10.54
CA ASP A 47 -8.95 3.13 -9.09
C ASP A 47 -7.60 2.68 -8.55
N ARG A 48 -7.26 3.15 -7.36
CA ARG A 48 -6.03 2.79 -6.64
C ARG A 48 -6.33 2.24 -5.25
N TYR A 49 -5.72 1.10 -4.92
CA TYR A 49 -5.87 0.38 -3.67
C TYR A 49 -4.49 0.20 -3.02
N SER A 50 -4.39 0.63 -1.77
CA SER A 50 -3.17 0.44 -0.94
C SER A 50 -3.50 0.20 0.54
N ASN A 51 -4.80 0.17 0.87
CA ASN A 51 -5.28 -0.04 2.22
C ASN A 51 -5.29 -1.54 2.51
N CYS A 52 -4.87 -1.91 3.72
CA CYS A 52 -4.94 -3.28 4.19
C CYS A 52 -6.38 -3.80 4.26
N GLY A 53 -6.55 -5.10 4.08
CA GLY A 53 -7.85 -5.75 4.15
C GLY A 53 -8.60 -5.77 2.83
N CYS A 54 -9.91 -6.03 2.90
CA CYS A 54 -10.75 -6.28 1.74
C CYS A 54 -11.26 -4.99 1.08
N SER A 55 -11.26 -4.94 -0.25
CA SER A 55 -11.87 -3.89 -1.05
C SER A 55 -12.62 -4.46 -2.26
N ALA A 56 -13.71 -3.82 -2.66
CA ALA A 56 -14.39 -4.11 -3.93
C ALA A 56 -13.65 -3.47 -5.10
N ILE A 57 -13.63 -4.14 -6.24
CA ILE A 57 -13.03 -3.67 -7.49
C ILE A 57 -14.14 -3.07 -8.36
N HIS A 58 -13.95 -1.87 -8.90
CA HIS A 58 -14.92 -1.23 -9.80
C HIS A 58 -14.47 -1.21 -11.26
N GLU A 59 -13.15 -1.25 -11.51
CA GLU A 59 -12.58 -1.20 -12.84
C GLU A 59 -11.98 -2.55 -13.24
N ASN A 60 -12.25 -3.01 -14.46
CA ASN A 60 -11.89 -4.37 -14.91
C ASN A 60 -11.19 -4.42 -16.29
N GLY A 61 -10.73 -3.28 -16.81
CA GLY A 61 -10.14 -3.18 -18.15
C GLY A 61 -8.67 -3.60 -18.23
N ALA A 62 -7.86 -3.17 -17.27
CA ALA A 62 -6.43 -3.50 -17.14
C ALA A 62 -5.98 -3.31 -15.68
N TYR A 63 -4.81 -3.84 -15.32
CA TYR A 63 -4.28 -3.68 -13.98
C TYR A 63 -2.75 -3.60 -13.88
N GLN A 64 -2.29 -2.99 -12.79
CA GLN A 64 -0.90 -2.95 -12.37
C GLN A 64 -0.84 -3.17 -10.87
N PHE A 65 0.01 -4.11 -10.49
CA PHE A 65 0.41 -4.33 -9.12
C PHE A 65 1.86 -3.90 -8.94
N THR A 66 2.11 -3.06 -7.95
CA THR A 66 3.45 -2.65 -7.52
C THR A 66 3.70 -3.24 -6.15
N TYR A 67 4.56 -4.26 -6.08
CA TYR A 67 4.85 -4.97 -4.83
C TYR A 67 5.88 -4.21 -3.99
N GLN A 68 5.54 -3.95 -2.72
CA GLN A 68 6.43 -3.31 -1.73
C GLN A 68 6.54 -4.12 -0.43
N GLY A 69 6.12 -5.39 -0.46
CA GLY A 69 6.23 -6.32 0.68
C GLY A 69 4.90 -6.94 1.14
N GLN A 70 3.77 -6.39 0.69
CA GLN A 70 2.43 -6.91 0.97
C GLN A 70 1.92 -7.71 -0.23
N GLU A 71 1.53 -8.96 -0.01
CA GLU A 71 0.85 -9.80 -1.01
C GLU A 71 -0.61 -9.35 -1.19
N ILE A 72 -1.18 -9.56 -2.38
CA ILE A 72 -2.61 -9.35 -2.64
C ILE A 72 -3.27 -10.65 -3.04
N TRP A 73 -4.46 -10.90 -2.49
CA TRP A 73 -5.36 -11.98 -2.87
C TRP A 73 -6.57 -11.44 -3.63
N PHE A 74 -6.96 -12.11 -4.70
CA PHE A 74 -8.11 -11.75 -5.52
C PHE A 74 -9.20 -12.81 -5.45
N TYR A 75 -10.45 -12.35 -5.51
CA TYR A 75 -11.65 -13.16 -5.40
C TYR A 75 -12.60 -12.86 -6.56
N ASN A 76 -13.33 -13.88 -7.02
CA ASN A 76 -14.35 -13.73 -8.05
C ASN A 76 -15.71 -13.29 -7.46
N GLU A 77 -15.80 -13.23 -6.13
CA GLU A 77 -16.95 -12.80 -5.37
C GLU A 77 -16.73 -11.43 -4.74
N ASP A 78 -17.82 -10.80 -4.30
CA ASP A 78 -17.75 -9.53 -3.57
C ASP A 78 -17.22 -9.74 -2.14
N ALA A 79 -16.69 -8.66 -1.56
CA ALA A 79 -16.31 -8.59 -0.14
C ALA A 79 -15.39 -9.72 0.33
N CYS A 80 -14.49 -10.19 -0.55
CA CYS A 80 -13.52 -11.25 -0.29
C CYS A 80 -14.14 -12.51 0.30
N GLN A 81 -15.40 -12.77 -0.06
CA GLN A 81 -16.08 -14.00 0.30
C GLN A 81 -15.62 -15.10 -0.66
N GLY A 82 -15.50 -16.34 -0.20
CA GLY A 82 -15.12 -17.46 -1.07
C GLY A 82 -13.61 -17.76 -1.10
N GLU A 83 -13.21 -18.53 -2.12
CA GLU A 83 -11.84 -19.03 -2.27
C GLU A 83 -10.96 -18.00 -2.99
N VAL A 84 -9.71 -17.89 -2.55
CA VAL A 84 -8.72 -17.06 -3.24
C VAL A 84 -8.49 -17.61 -4.64
N HIS A 85 -8.78 -16.82 -5.65
CA HIS A 85 -8.62 -17.21 -7.05
C HIS A 85 -7.19 -16.97 -7.54
N THR A 86 -6.60 -15.85 -7.17
CA THR A 86 -5.26 -15.45 -7.63
C THR A 86 -4.54 -14.70 -6.53
N THR A 87 -3.23 -14.92 -6.43
CA THR A 87 -2.34 -14.17 -5.56
C THR A 87 -1.29 -13.43 -6.38
N LEU A 88 -0.90 -12.25 -5.93
CA LEU A 88 0.23 -11.51 -6.50
C LEU A 88 1.20 -11.10 -5.38
N ASP A 89 2.44 -11.53 -5.53
CA ASP A 89 3.57 -11.32 -4.62
C ASP A 89 4.77 -10.66 -5.34
N VAL A 90 4.58 -10.24 -6.59
CA VAL A 90 5.58 -9.58 -7.43
C VAL A 90 4.92 -8.52 -8.29
N THR A 91 5.65 -7.42 -8.55
CA THR A 91 5.21 -6.37 -9.48
C THR A 91 4.79 -6.97 -10.83
N THR A 92 3.55 -6.72 -11.22
CA THR A 92 2.90 -7.36 -12.36
C THR A 92 2.04 -6.34 -13.10
N VAL A 93 2.04 -6.42 -14.43
CA VAL A 93 1.20 -5.58 -15.28
C VAL A 93 0.41 -6.46 -16.24
N ASN A 94 -0.87 -6.17 -16.39
CA ASN A 94 -1.74 -6.80 -17.37
C ASN A 94 -2.55 -5.74 -18.11
N CYS A 95 -2.41 -5.68 -19.44
CA CYS A 95 -3.14 -4.73 -20.28
C CYS A 95 -4.49 -5.25 -20.78
N GLY A 96 -4.92 -6.43 -20.33
CA GLY A 96 -6.17 -7.07 -20.71
C GLY A 96 -7.19 -7.14 -19.57
N PRO A 97 -8.46 -7.39 -19.90
CA PRO A 97 -9.53 -7.44 -18.91
C PRO A 97 -9.39 -8.65 -17.99
N PHE A 98 -9.99 -8.55 -16.81
CA PHE A 98 -9.96 -9.59 -15.78
C PHE A 98 -11.31 -9.70 -15.06
N GLY A 99 -11.51 -10.80 -14.33
CA GLY A 99 -12.83 -11.18 -13.78
C GLY A 99 -13.01 -11.02 -12.27
N TRP A 100 -11.99 -10.56 -11.54
CA TRP A 100 -12.08 -10.42 -10.09
C TRP A 100 -13.03 -9.31 -9.67
N ARG A 101 -13.71 -9.51 -8.54
CA ARG A 101 -14.70 -8.58 -7.98
C ARG A 101 -14.24 -7.93 -6.69
N SER A 102 -13.32 -8.56 -5.97
CA SER A 102 -12.71 -7.99 -4.76
C SER A 102 -11.26 -8.42 -4.59
N LEU A 103 -10.53 -7.66 -3.80
CA LEU A 103 -9.13 -7.90 -3.44
C LEU A 103 -8.91 -7.75 -1.95
N PHE A 104 -7.93 -8.47 -1.41
CA PHE A 104 -7.47 -8.37 -0.03
C PHE A 104 -5.97 -8.09 0.00
N ILE A 105 -5.55 -6.97 0.60
CA ILE A 105 -4.13 -6.64 0.79
C ILE A 105 -3.66 -7.17 2.15
N LEU A 106 -2.64 -8.02 2.14
CA LEU A 106 -2.06 -8.62 3.33
C LEU A 106 -1.04 -7.69 3.98
N CYS A 107 -1.47 -7.11 5.09
CA CYS A 107 -0.64 -6.49 6.10
C CYS A 107 -0.76 -7.33 7.38
#